data_AF-A0A439SIE3-F1
#
_entry.id   AF-A0A439SIE3-F1
#
_cell.length_a   1.000
_cell.length_b   1.000
_cell.length_c   1.000
_cell.angle_alpha   90.00
_cell.angle_beta   90.00
_cell.angle_gamma   90.00
#
_symmetry.space_group_name_H-M   'P 1'
#
loop_
_entity.id
_entity.type
_entity.pdbx_description
1 polymer ?
#
loop_
_entity_poly.entity_id
_entity_poly.type
_entity_poly.pdbx_seq_one_letter_code
_entity_poly.pdbx_strand_id
1 'polypeptide(L)'
;ANHIVSWTSLPVGVVSLAERFGGRTVTRKTFAAMVEDVAARLKSFDGRDRLAHVLASPKFHLLGTSGTVTTLAGVHLELERYDRRRVDGLWMDRQSVDRMVEKLVGWDFQQRVANPCIGADRADLVLAGCAILEAIRGVWPSERLRVADRGLREGILSELMADDGVWRSDGRGR
;
A
#
# COMPACT_ATOMS: atom_id res chain seq x y z
N ALA A 1 -23.03 1.34 -6.05
CA ALA A 1 -22.75 2.78 -6.02
C ALA A 1 -21.61 3.02 -5.04
N ASN A 2 -20.54 3.65 -5.51
CA ASN A 2 -19.30 3.90 -4.79
C ASN A 2 -19.55 4.80 -3.57
N HIS A 3 -19.72 4.22 -2.39
CA HIS A 3 -19.94 4.99 -1.17
C HIS A 3 -18.61 5.22 -0.44
N ILE A 4 -17.96 6.34 -0.74
CA ILE A 4 -16.79 6.79 0.00
C ILE A 4 -17.27 7.39 1.33
N VAL A 5 -16.94 6.74 2.46
CA VAL A 5 -17.36 7.18 3.81
C VAL A 5 -16.53 8.38 4.30
N SER A 6 -15.23 8.36 4.01
CA SER A 6 -14.26 9.41 4.33
C SER A 6 -13.07 9.30 3.37
N TRP A 7 -12.36 10.40 3.15
CA TRP A 7 -11.07 10.39 2.44
C TRP A 7 -10.15 11.47 3.01
N THR A 8 -8.84 11.29 2.84
CA THR A 8 -7.82 12.29 3.13
C THR A 8 -6.61 12.06 2.24
N SER A 9 -5.85 13.12 1.96
CA SER A 9 -4.54 13.05 1.33
C SER A 9 -3.51 13.51 2.35
N LEU A 10 -2.70 12.59 2.87
CA LEU A 10 -1.65 12.94 3.81
C LEU A 10 -0.47 13.58 3.07
N PRO A 11 0.11 14.68 3.57
CA PRO A 11 1.30 15.30 2.98
C PRO A 11 2.56 14.51 3.38
N VAL A 12 2.58 13.22 3.05
CA VAL A 12 3.71 12.31 3.26
C VAL A 12 3.67 11.21 2.18
N GLY A 13 4.79 11.05 1.49
CA GLY A 13 5.04 9.94 0.59
C GLY A 13 6.37 9.26 0.92
N VAL A 14 6.66 8.17 0.21
CA VAL A 14 7.88 7.38 0.43
C VAL A 14 9.15 8.20 0.25
N VAL A 15 9.17 9.12 -0.73
CA VAL A 15 10.32 10.00 -0.99
C VAL A 15 10.52 10.98 0.16
N SER A 16 9.50 11.78 0.49
CA SER A 16 9.60 12.79 1.57
C SER A 16 9.94 12.16 2.92
N LEU A 17 9.46 10.94 3.19
CA LEU A 17 9.74 10.24 4.44
C LEU A 17 11.17 9.68 4.45
N ALA A 18 11.66 9.13 3.33
CA ALA A 18 13.03 8.68 3.18
C ALA A 18 14.04 9.83 3.18
N GLU A 19 13.71 11.00 2.60
CA GLU A 19 14.56 12.21 2.66
C GLU A 19 14.73 12.69 4.10
N ARG A 20 13.66 12.64 4.90
CA ARG A 20 13.68 13.10 6.29
C ARG A 20 14.43 12.17 7.24
N PHE A 21 14.25 10.87 7.10
CA PHE A 21 14.79 9.87 8.04
C PHE A 21 16.00 9.11 7.51
N GLY A 22 16.34 9.29 6.23
CA GLY A 22 17.26 8.44 5.49
C GLY A 22 16.59 7.17 4.96
N GLY A 23 17.06 6.69 3.81
CA GLY A 23 16.55 5.47 3.18
C GLY A 23 17.56 4.31 3.10
N ARG A 24 18.86 4.62 3.03
CA ARG A 24 19.92 3.61 2.85
C ARG A 24 20.21 2.84 4.13
N THR A 25 20.36 3.52 5.26
CA THR A 25 20.61 2.89 6.56
C THR A 25 19.43 3.16 7.48
N VAL A 26 18.50 2.21 7.55
CA VAL A 26 17.30 2.32 8.39
C VAL A 26 17.40 1.28 9.49
N THR A 27 17.66 1.73 10.71
CA THR A 27 17.64 0.85 11.88
C THR A 27 16.19 0.58 12.31
N ARG A 28 15.96 -0.43 13.17
CA ARG A 28 14.64 -0.63 13.81
C ARG A 28 14.12 0.63 14.51
N LYS A 29 15.00 1.40 15.15
CA LYS A 29 14.66 2.67 15.80
C LYS A 29 14.21 3.72 14.78
N THR A 30 14.94 3.86 13.68
CA THR A 30 14.58 4.78 12.59
C THR A 30 13.25 4.37 11.96
N PHE A 31 13.06 3.08 11.70
CA PHE A 31 11.81 2.53 11.16
C PHE A 31 10.62 2.82 12.09
N ALA A 32 10.76 2.55 13.39
CA ALA A 32 9.72 2.86 14.37
C ALA A 32 9.39 4.37 14.40
N ALA A 33 10.39 5.24 14.30
CA ALA A 33 10.18 6.69 14.22
C ALA A 33 9.46 7.12 12.93
N MET A 34 9.73 6.47 11.79
CA MET A 34 8.98 6.69 10.55
C MET A 34 7.50 6.30 10.72
N VAL A 35 7.23 5.15 11.35
CA VAL A 35 5.87 4.67 11.63
C VAL A 35 5.13 5.66 12.54
N GLU A 36 5.80 6.13 13.60
CA GLU A 36 5.21 7.10 14.54
C GLU A 36 4.90 8.44 13.87
N ASP A 37 5.76 8.93 12.97
CA ASP A 37 5.51 10.17 12.23
C ASP A 37 4.26 10.08 11.35
N VAL A 38 4.11 8.97 10.62
CA VAL A 38 2.92 8.73 9.79
C VAL A 38 1.68 8.53 10.67
N ALA A 39 1.81 7.80 11.78
CA ALA A 39 0.72 7.59 12.73
C ALA A 39 0.23 8.92 13.33
N ALA A 40 1.13 9.87 13.64
CA ALA A 40 0.75 11.20 14.10
C ALA A 40 -0.08 11.98 13.06
N ARG A 41 0.27 11.86 11.76
CA ARG A 41 -0.50 12.47 10.66
C ARG A 41 -1.84 11.77 10.44
N LEU A 42 -1.91 10.45 10.61
CA LEU A 42 -3.17 9.72 10.58
C LEU A 42 -4.08 10.10 11.76
N LYS A 43 -3.50 10.43 12.92
CA LYS A 43 -4.28 10.93 14.06
C LYS A 43 -4.98 12.26 13.74
N SER A 44 -4.42 13.13 12.91
CA SER A 44 -5.10 14.37 12.51
C SER A 44 -6.18 14.18 11.44
N PHE A 45 -6.48 12.95 11.02
CA PHE A 45 -7.57 12.68 10.09
C PHE A 45 -8.91 12.54 10.82
N ASP A 46 -9.77 13.55 10.74
CA ASP A 46 -11.09 13.58 11.39
C ASP A 46 -12.00 12.40 11.01
N GLY A 47 -11.84 11.87 9.78
CA GLY A 47 -12.65 10.77 9.27
C GLY A 47 -12.22 9.37 9.71
N ARG A 48 -11.13 9.23 10.47
CA ARG A 48 -10.48 7.94 10.75
C ARG A 48 -11.36 6.96 11.52
N ASP A 49 -12.22 7.47 12.41
CA ASP A 49 -13.03 6.67 13.32
C ASP A 49 -14.42 6.33 12.72
N ARG A 50 -14.76 6.83 11.53
CA ARG A 50 -16.08 6.58 10.90
C ARG A 50 -16.32 5.11 10.57
N LEU A 51 -15.26 4.31 10.42
CA LEU A 51 -15.34 2.87 10.17
C LEU A 51 -15.19 2.01 11.44
N ALA A 52 -15.09 2.61 12.63
CA ALA A 52 -14.86 1.87 13.88
C ALA A 52 -15.85 0.71 14.10
N HIS A 53 -17.11 0.90 13.73
CA HIS A 53 -18.19 -0.09 13.84
C HIS A 53 -18.03 -1.33 12.94
N VAL A 54 -17.17 -1.28 11.91
CA VAL A 54 -16.92 -2.42 10.99
C VAL A 54 -15.53 -3.02 11.12
N LEU A 55 -14.61 -2.44 11.90
CA LEU A 55 -13.22 -2.93 11.98
C LEU A 55 -13.13 -4.38 12.48
N ALA A 56 -14.02 -4.80 13.38
CA ALA A 56 -14.08 -6.17 13.87
C ALA A 56 -14.73 -7.17 12.88
N SER A 57 -15.27 -6.68 11.76
CA SER A 57 -15.92 -7.54 10.77
C SER A 57 -14.90 -8.37 10.01
N PRO A 58 -15.12 -9.68 9.80
CA PRO A 58 -14.24 -10.51 8.96
C PRO A 58 -14.25 -10.08 7.48
N LYS A 59 -15.22 -9.24 7.09
CA LYS A 59 -15.32 -8.65 5.75
C LYS A 59 -14.46 -7.39 5.59
N PHE A 60 -14.00 -6.78 6.70
CA PHE A 60 -13.12 -5.62 6.66
C PHE A 60 -11.73 -6.00 6.17
N HIS A 61 -11.25 -5.29 5.15
CA HIS A 61 -9.94 -5.51 4.57
C HIS A 61 -9.33 -4.21 4.06
N LEU A 62 -7.99 -4.19 4.04
CA LEU A 62 -7.26 -3.10 3.41
C LEU A 62 -7.08 -3.40 1.92
N LEU A 63 -7.22 -2.38 1.09
CA LEU A 63 -6.86 -2.41 -0.32
C LEU A 63 -5.65 -1.49 -0.51
N GLY A 64 -4.50 -2.09 -0.76
CA GLY A 64 -3.29 -1.35 -1.11
C GLY A 64 -3.20 -1.17 -2.62
N THR A 65 -2.87 0.04 -3.07
CA THR A 65 -2.50 0.31 -4.46
C THR A 65 -1.08 0.88 -4.54
N SER A 66 -0.49 0.91 -5.74
CA SER A 66 0.82 1.53 -6.04
C SER A 66 2.05 0.71 -5.61
N GLY A 67 3.24 1.32 -5.80
CA GLY A 67 4.54 0.67 -5.79
C GLY A 67 4.91 -0.06 -4.51
N THR A 68 4.56 0.47 -3.33
CA THR A 68 4.95 -0.16 -2.04
C THR A 68 4.34 -1.54 -1.87
N VAL A 69 3.02 -1.64 -1.96
CA VAL A 69 2.30 -2.91 -1.73
C VAL A 69 2.52 -3.91 -2.86
N THR A 70 2.70 -3.44 -4.10
CA THR A 70 3.03 -4.28 -5.25
C THR A 70 4.46 -4.81 -5.18
N THR A 71 5.39 -4.03 -4.64
CA THR A 71 6.76 -4.49 -4.32
C THR A 71 6.73 -5.54 -3.21
N LEU A 72 6.00 -5.29 -2.13
CA LEU A 72 5.83 -6.26 -1.04
C LEU A 72 5.22 -7.57 -1.53
N ALA A 73 4.24 -7.52 -2.42
CA ALA A 73 3.69 -8.69 -3.09
C ALA A 73 4.73 -9.45 -3.91
N GLY A 74 5.55 -8.74 -4.69
CA GLY A 74 6.64 -9.35 -5.47
C GLY A 74 7.67 -10.05 -4.59
N VAL A 75 8.05 -9.43 -3.47
CA VAL A 75 8.96 -10.02 -2.49
C VAL A 75 8.31 -11.23 -1.80
N HIS A 76 7.04 -11.14 -1.43
CA HIS A 76 6.28 -12.22 -0.80
C HIS A 76 6.15 -13.45 -1.70
N LEU A 77 5.94 -13.24 -3.00
CA LEU A 77 5.87 -14.30 -4.01
C LEU A 77 7.24 -14.78 -4.50
N GLU A 78 8.31 -14.20 -3.97
CA GLU A 78 9.71 -14.47 -4.34
C GLU A 78 9.94 -14.43 -5.86
N LEU A 79 9.39 -13.41 -6.52
CA LEU A 79 9.47 -13.31 -7.98
C LEU A 79 10.90 -12.94 -8.42
N GLU A 80 11.38 -13.64 -9.46
CA GLU A 80 12.63 -13.31 -10.16
C GLU A 80 12.59 -11.98 -10.92
N ARG A 81 11.38 -11.46 -11.15
CA ARG A 81 11.09 -10.13 -11.70
C ARG A 81 9.63 -9.77 -11.43
N TYR A 82 9.31 -8.48 -11.44
CA TYR A 82 7.94 -8.03 -11.29
C TYR A 82 7.02 -8.63 -12.40
N ASP A 83 5.94 -9.32 -12.00
CA ASP A 83 4.89 -9.82 -12.89
C ASP A 83 3.50 -9.37 -12.37
N ARG A 84 2.92 -8.38 -13.06
CA ARG A 84 1.60 -7.81 -12.73
C ARG A 84 0.52 -8.88 -12.62
N ARG A 85 0.55 -9.95 -13.45
CA ARG A 85 -0.49 -10.99 -13.47
C ARG A 85 -0.51 -11.82 -12.18
N ARG A 86 0.63 -11.88 -11.48
CA ARG A 86 0.77 -12.56 -10.20
C ARG A 86 0.51 -11.63 -9.02
N VAL A 87 0.76 -10.33 -9.19
CA VAL A 87 0.67 -9.31 -8.14
C VAL A 87 -0.74 -8.71 -8.04
N ASP A 88 -1.37 -8.36 -9.15
CA ASP A 88 -2.68 -7.73 -9.17
C ASP A 88 -3.74 -8.70 -8.65
N GLY A 89 -4.45 -8.30 -7.59
CA GLY A 89 -5.39 -9.17 -6.90
C GLY A 89 -4.75 -10.24 -6.03
N LEU A 90 -3.50 -10.09 -5.59
CA LEU A 90 -2.95 -10.93 -4.53
C LEU A 90 -3.65 -10.63 -3.19
N TRP A 91 -3.97 -11.67 -2.42
CA TRP A 91 -4.28 -11.53 -0.99
C TRP A 91 -3.04 -11.83 -0.17
N MET A 92 -2.77 -10.99 0.83
CA MET A 92 -1.79 -11.25 1.87
C MET A 92 -2.49 -11.23 3.23
N ASP A 93 -2.25 -12.24 4.04
CA ASP A 93 -2.70 -12.23 5.44
C ASP A 93 -1.82 -11.31 6.29
N ARG A 94 -2.33 -10.95 7.47
CA ARG A 94 -1.63 -10.09 8.43
C ARG A 94 -0.21 -10.58 8.72
N GLN A 95 -0.04 -11.87 8.98
CA GLN A 95 1.25 -12.46 9.34
C GLN A 95 2.25 -12.43 8.18
N SER A 96 1.77 -12.54 6.94
CA SER A 96 2.60 -12.44 5.74
C SER A 96 3.13 -11.03 5.57
N VAL A 97 2.30 -10.01 5.82
CA VAL A 97 2.77 -8.62 5.83
C VAL A 97 3.79 -8.41 6.95
N ASP A 98 3.51 -8.88 8.18
CA ASP A 98 4.42 -8.76 9.32
C ASP A 98 5.80 -9.39 9.02
N ARG A 99 5.82 -10.62 8.48
CA ARG A 99 7.05 -11.31 8.07
C ARG A 99 7.80 -10.54 6.99
N MET A 100 7.10 -9.91 6.05
CA MET A 100 7.72 -9.13 4.97
C MET A 100 8.35 -7.83 5.47
N VAL A 101 7.63 -7.10 6.32
CA VAL A 101 8.17 -5.89 6.94
C VAL A 101 9.40 -6.24 7.77
N GLU A 102 9.32 -7.27 8.62
CA GLU A 102 10.44 -7.73 9.46
C GLU A 102 11.65 -8.17 8.62
N LYS A 103 11.43 -8.95 7.55
CA LYS A 103 12.48 -9.36 6.61
C LYS A 103 13.19 -8.16 5.99
N LEU A 104 12.43 -7.16 5.52
CA LEU A 104 12.98 -5.97 4.89
C LEU A 104 13.73 -5.07 5.87
N VAL A 105 13.23 -4.91 7.10
CA VAL A 105 13.91 -4.14 8.16
C VAL A 105 15.22 -4.83 8.58
N GLY A 106 15.28 -6.16 8.47
CA GLY A 106 16.50 -6.95 8.68
C GLY A 106 17.51 -6.88 7.54
N TRP A 107 17.14 -6.37 6.36
CA TRP A 107 18.04 -6.26 5.21
C TRP A 107 18.87 -4.99 5.22
N ASP A 108 20.14 -5.13 4.86
CA ASP A 108 20.97 -3.98 4.51
C ASP A 108 20.55 -3.38 3.16
N PHE A 109 21.22 -2.30 2.76
CA PHE A 109 20.92 -1.63 1.50
C PHE A 109 21.22 -2.52 0.28
N GLN A 110 22.33 -3.27 0.28
CA GLN A 110 22.73 -4.10 -0.87
C GLN A 110 21.81 -5.30 -1.05
N GLN A 111 21.34 -5.91 0.03
CA GLN A 111 20.33 -6.96 0.01
C GLN A 111 19.01 -6.46 -0.61
N ARG A 112 18.60 -5.22 -0.29
CA ARG A 112 17.43 -4.58 -0.92
C ARG A 112 17.66 -4.30 -2.41
N VAL A 113 18.83 -3.78 -2.79
CA VAL A 113 19.20 -3.55 -4.20
C VAL A 113 19.18 -4.85 -5.00
N ALA A 114 19.70 -5.93 -4.42
CA ALA A 114 19.80 -7.24 -5.06
C ALA A 114 18.45 -7.94 -5.24
N ASN A 115 17.39 -7.49 -4.55
CA ASN A 115 16.07 -8.09 -4.72
C ASN A 115 15.46 -7.66 -6.08
N PRO A 116 15.06 -8.62 -6.95
CA PRO A 116 14.57 -8.31 -8.29
C PRO A 116 13.28 -7.48 -8.34
N CYS A 117 12.47 -7.53 -7.28
CA CYS A 117 11.23 -6.76 -7.18
C CYS A 117 11.43 -5.38 -6.56
N ILE A 118 12.56 -5.11 -5.91
CA ILE A 118 12.87 -3.80 -5.33
C ILE A 118 13.75 -3.01 -6.30
N GLY A 119 14.95 -3.54 -6.58
CA GLY A 119 15.95 -2.89 -7.43
C GLY A 119 16.58 -1.64 -6.79
N ALA A 120 17.61 -1.09 -7.46
CA ALA A 120 18.36 0.05 -6.95
C ALA A 120 17.49 1.31 -6.76
N ASP A 121 16.58 1.58 -7.70
CA ASP A 121 15.74 2.79 -7.72
C ASP A 121 14.76 2.90 -6.54
N ARG A 122 14.47 1.77 -5.86
CA ARG A 122 13.53 1.72 -4.73
C ARG A 122 14.15 1.22 -3.44
N ALA A 123 15.44 0.83 -3.44
CA ALA A 123 16.07 0.20 -2.29
C ALA A 123 16.12 1.13 -1.07
N ASP A 124 16.27 2.44 -1.27
CA ASP A 124 16.23 3.46 -0.24
C ASP A 124 14.80 3.88 0.16
N LEU A 125 13.81 3.68 -0.71
CA LEU A 125 12.42 4.08 -0.47
C LEU A 125 11.55 2.98 0.16
N VAL A 126 11.89 1.71 -0.05
CA VAL A 126 11.01 0.58 0.31
C VAL A 126 10.64 0.56 1.79
N LEU A 127 11.57 0.88 2.69
CA LEU A 127 11.32 0.89 4.13
C LEU A 127 10.44 2.07 4.58
N ALA A 128 10.52 3.22 3.92
CA ALA A 128 9.59 4.31 4.14
C ALA A 128 8.16 3.91 3.72
N GLY A 129 8.02 3.19 2.60
CA GLY A 129 6.74 2.61 2.19
C GLY A 129 6.20 1.61 3.21
N CYS A 130 7.04 0.69 3.71
CA CYS A 130 6.66 -0.23 4.77
C CYS A 130 6.20 0.52 6.03
N ALA A 131 6.88 1.60 6.42
CA ALA A 131 6.49 2.38 7.59
C ALA A 131 5.11 3.04 7.42
N ILE A 132 4.79 3.54 6.22
CA ILE A 132 3.45 4.07 5.91
C ILE A 132 2.39 2.96 6.01
N LEU A 133 2.67 1.79 5.43
CA LEU A 133 1.75 0.65 5.52
C LEU A 133 1.53 0.21 6.97
N GLU A 134 2.58 0.11 7.78
CA GLU A 134 2.49 -0.26 9.19
C GLU A 134 1.66 0.75 9.99
N ALA A 135 1.86 2.06 9.76
CA ALA A 135 1.06 3.09 10.41
C ALA A 135 -0.44 2.97 10.05
N ILE A 136 -0.76 2.71 8.77
CA ILE A 136 -2.13 2.49 8.30
C ILE A 136 -2.74 1.24 8.97
N ARG A 137 -1.99 0.13 9.01
CA ARG A 137 -2.43 -1.13 9.64
C ARG A 137 -2.63 -0.99 11.15
N GLY A 138 -1.88 -0.10 11.79
CA GLY A 138 -2.04 0.24 13.22
C GLY A 138 -3.34 0.99 13.51
N VAL A 139 -3.79 1.87 12.60
CA VAL A 139 -5.04 2.63 12.76
C VAL A 139 -6.26 1.80 12.35
N TRP A 140 -6.14 1.01 11.29
CA TRP A 140 -7.21 0.14 10.80
C TRP A 140 -6.75 -1.31 10.73
N PRO A 141 -6.78 -2.04 11.86
CA PRO A 141 -6.39 -3.43 11.92
C PRO A 141 -7.24 -4.27 10.96
N SER A 142 -6.57 -5.11 10.17
CA SER A 142 -7.24 -6.09 9.32
C SER A 142 -6.40 -7.35 9.18
N GLU A 143 -7.09 -8.48 9.09
CA GLU A 143 -6.50 -9.78 8.82
C GLU A 143 -6.08 -9.95 7.36
N ARG A 144 -6.55 -9.08 6.44
CA ARG A 144 -6.34 -9.22 5.01
C ARG A 144 -5.97 -7.91 4.33
N LEU A 145 -4.93 -7.96 3.52
CA LEU A 145 -4.52 -6.92 2.57
C LEU A 145 -4.71 -7.45 1.14
N ARG A 146 -5.50 -6.74 0.34
CA ARG A 146 -5.62 -6.97 -1.11
C ARG A 146 -4.65 -6.03 -1.81
N VAL A 147 -3.91 -6.56 -2.79
CA VAL A 147 -3.05 -5.76 -3.66
C VAL A 147 -3.78 -5.45 -4.95
N ALA A 148 -3.79 -4.19 -5.34
CA ALA A 148 -4.28 -3.73 -6.63
C ALA A 148 -3.18 -2.96 -7.36
N ASP A 149 -2.82 -3.45 -8.54
CA ASP A 149 -1.85 -2.77 -9.40
C ASP A 149 -2.51 -1.66 -10.23
N ARG A 150 -3.84 -1.72 -10.34
CA ARG A 150 -4.67 -0.64 -10.89
C ARG A 150 -4.82 0.46 -9.85
N GLY A 151 -4.61 1.71 -10.25
CA GLY A 151 -4.65 2.86 -9.37
C GLY A 151 -5.28 4.08 -10.05
N LEU A 152 -4.68 5.25 -9.80
CA LEU A 152 -5.21 6.54 -10.24
C LEU A 152 -5.42 6.61 -11.76
N ARG A 153 -4.50 6.06 -12.56
CA ARG A 153 -4.59 6.10 -14.03
C ARG A 153 -5.79 5.32 -14.54
N GLU A 154 -5.99 4.10 -14.05
CA GLU A 154 -7.16 3.30 -14.40
C GLU A 154 -8.47 3.90 -13.85
N GLY A 155 -8.42 4.55 -12.69
CA GLY A 155 -9.55 5.29 -12.13
C GLY A 155 -10.01 6.44 -13.02
N ILE A 156 -9.08 7.32 -13.42
CA ILE A 156 -9.35 8.44 -14.34
C ILE A 156 -9.88 7.92 -15.69
N LEU A 157 -9.25 6.88 -16.26
CA LEU A 157 -9.73 6.31 -17.51
C LEU A 157 -11.15 5.75 -17.38
N SER A 158 -11.45 5.06 -16.29
CA SER A 158 -12.80 4.49 -16.05
C SER A 158 -13.87 5.58 -15.91
N GLU A 159 -13.51 6.69 -15.27
CA GLU A 159 -14.37 7.88 -15.14
C GLU A 159 -14.62 8.54 -16.50
N LEU A 160 -13.57 8.82 -17.27
CA LEU A 160 -13.68 9.38 -18.62
C LEU A 160 -14.52 8.47 -19.55
N MET A 161 -14.32 7.16 -19.51
CA MET A 161 -15.13 6.21 -20.29
C MET A 161 -16.60 6.19 -19.86
N ALA A 162 -16.89 6.38 -18.57
CA ALA A 162 -18.25 6.44 -18.07
C ALA A 162 -18.95 7.74 -18.51
N ASP A 163 -18.24 8.86 -18.47
CA ASP A 163 -18.73 10.16 -18.94
C ASP A 163 -19.01 10.14 -20.46
N ASP A 164 -18.15 9.47 -21.23
CA ASP A 164 -18.32 9.24 -22.67
C ASP A 164 -19.43 8.21 -23.01
N GLY A 165 -20.07 7.63 -22.00
CA GLY A 165 -21.18 6.70 -22.18
C GLY A 165 -20.76 5.34 -22.74
N VAL A 166 -19.49 4.95 -22.63
CA VAL A 166 -18.99 3.63 -23.07
C VAL A 166 -19.75 2.49 -22.40
N TRP A 167 -20.19 2.70 -21.16
CA TRP A 167 -20.99 1.74 -20.39
C TRP A 167 -22.51 1.89 -20.61
N ARG A 168 -22.95 2.78 -21.50
CA ARG A 168 -24.36 3.06 -21.85
C ARG A 168 -24.76 2.41 -23.18
N SER A 169 -24.61 1.10 -23.34
CA SER A 169 -25.42 0.23 -24.24
C SER A 169 -25.07 -1.25 -23.95
N ASP A 170 -25.98 -2.10 -23.47
CA ASP A 170 -27.05 -2.72 -24.28
C ASP A 170 -28.43 -2.70 -23.61
N GLY A 171 -29.25 -1.72 -24.01
CA GLY A 171 -30.69 -1.68 -23.79
C GLY A 171 -31.48 -1.71 -25.10
N ARG A 172 -30.96 -2.36 -26.14
CA ARG A 172 -31.70 -2.63 -27.39
C ARG A 172 -31.29 -3.99 -27.96
N GLY A 173 -32.03 -5.04 -27.61
CA GLY A 173 -31.85 -6.33 -28.27
C GLY A 173 -32.43 -7.57 -27.61
N ARG A 174 -33.70 -7.54 -27.15
CA ARG A 174 -34.73 -8.60 -27.24
C ARG A 174 -35.75 -8.49 -26.11
#